data_AF-M1VNJ1-F1
#
_entry.id   AF-M1VNJ1-F1
#
_cell.length_a   1.000
_cell.length_b   1.000
_cell.length_c   1.000
_cell.angle_alpha   90.00
_cell.angle_beta   90.00
_cell.angle_gamma   90.00
#
_symmetry.space_group_name_H-M   'P 1'
#
loop_
_entity.id
_entity.type
_entity.pdbx_description
1 polymer ?
#
loop_
_entity_poly.entity_id
_entity_poly.type
_entity_poly.pdbx_seq_one_letter_code
_entity_poly.pdbx_strand_id
1 'polypeptide(L)'
;WNIFDFIIVALSLLELGLEGVQGLSVLRSFRLLRVFKLAKSWPTLNLLISIMGRTMGALGNLIFVLCIIIFIFAVMGMQLFGKNYYDNVDKFPGGEMPRWNFINFMHSFMIVFRVLCGEWIESMWDCMLVGDWSCIPFFLATVVIGNLVVLNLFLALLLS
;
A
#
# COMPACT_ATOMS: atom_id res chain seq x y z
N TRP A 1 -23.22 -14.07 -2.92
CA TRP A 1 -24.29 -13.06 -2.96
C TRP A 1 -24.92 -12.83 -1.60
N ASN A 2 -25.60 -13.81 -0.99
CA ASN A 2 -26.25 -13.62 0.32
C ASN A 2 -25.30 -13.17 1.44
N ILE A 3 -24.05 -13.69 1.47
CA ILE A 3 -23.02 -13.24 2.43
C ILE A 3 -22.61 -11.78 2.18
N PHE A 4 -22.47 -11.38 0.92
CA PHE A 4 -22.12 -10.00 0.56
C PHE A 4 -23.25 -9.03 0.93
N ASP A 5 -24.50 -9.38 0.62
CA ASP A 5 -25.67 -8.59 1.02
C ASP A 5 -25.78 -8.48 2.55
N PHE A 6 -25.49 -9.55 3.30
CA PHE A 6 -25.45 -9.55 4.76
C PHE A 6 -24.37 -8.59 5.29
N ILE A 7 -23.16 -8.58 4.72
CA ILE A 7 -22.09 -7.65 5.11
C ILE A 7 -22.54 -6.20 4.89
N ILE A 8 -23.16 -5.89 3.75
CA ILE A 8 -23.65 -4.53 3.47
C ILE A 8 -24.72 -4.11 4.47
N VAL A 9 -25.67 -5.00 4.80
CA VAL A 9 -26.73 -4.72 5.78
C VAL A 9 -26.13 -4.53 7.18
N ALA A 10 -25.19 -5.39 7.59
CA ALA A 10 -24.51 -5.27 8.89
C ALA A 10 -23.73 -3.96 9.01
N LEU A 11 -23.00 -3.54 7.96
CA LEU A 11 -22.29 -2.26 7.92
C LEU A 11 -23.25 -1.06 7.97
N SER A 12 -24.40 -1.14 7.30
CA SER A 12 -25.44 -0.09 7.35
C SER A 12 -26.09 0.03 8.75
N LEU A 13 -26.31 -1.10 9.44
CA LEU A 13 -26.81 -1.09 10.82
C LEU A 13 -25.77 -0.52 11.80
N LEU A 14 -24.49 -0.86 11.60
CA LEU A 14 -23.39 -0.34 12.39
C LEU A 14 -23.21 1.17 12.20
N GLU A 15 -23.38 1.66 10.97
CA GLU A 15 -23.39 3.11 10.68
C GLU A 15 -24.51 3.82 11.45
N LEU A 16 -25.73 3.29 11.42
CA LEU A 16 -26.89 3.89 12.10
C LEU A 16 -26.72 3.90 13.63
N GLY A 17 -26.11 2.87 14.21
CA GLY A 17 -25.79 2.82 15.64
C GLY A 17 -24.69 3.81 16.08
N LEU A 18 -23.91 4.37 15.14
CA LEU A 18 -22.76 5.22 15.42
C LEU A 18 -22.92 6.66 14.90
N GLU A 19 -24.12 7.08 14.49
CA GLU A 19 -24.39 8.41 13.91
C GLU A 19 -23.99 9.61 14.81
N GLY A 20 -23.78 9.39 16.11
CA GLY A 20 -23.39 10.43 17.08
C GLY A 20 -21.90 10.54 17.43
N VAL A 21 -21.03 9.66 16.93
CA VAL A 21 -19.61 9.62 17.35
C VAL A 21 -18.73 10.48 16.43
N GLN A 22 -18.14 11.57 16.95
CA GLN A 22 -17.15 12.36 16.23
C GLN A 22 -15.88 11.54 15.98
N GLY A 23 -15.38 11.54 14.74
CA GLY A 23 -14.22 10.75 14.30
C GLY A 23 -14.56 9.55 13.41
N LEU A 24 -15.81 9.08 13.43
CA LEU A 24 -16.27 7.95 12.61
C LEU A 24 -17.00 8.35 11.32
N SER A 25 -16.80 9.59 10.85
CA SER A 25 -17.42 10.09 9.60
C SER A 25 -17.06 9.22 8.38
N VAL A 26 -15.90 8.54 8.40
CA VAL A 26 -15.48 7.58 7.36
C VAL A 26 -16.44 6.40 7.25
N LEU A 27 -17.08 5.98 8.35
CA LEU A 27 -18.09 4.91 8.32
C LEU A 27 -19.28 5.27 7.44
N ARG A 28 -19.60 6.56 7.30
CA ARG A 28 -20.65 7.02 6.39
C ARG A 28 -20.31 6.77 4.92
N SER A 29 -19.03 6.73 4.57
CA SER A 29 -18.57 6.40 3.21
C SER A 29 -18.83 4.94 2.84
N PHE A 30 -19.00 4.03 3.82
CA PHE A 30 -19.31 2.62 3.55
C PHE A 30 -20.69 2.42 2.91
N ARG A 31 -21.60 3.40 2.99
CA ARG A 31 -22.84 3.39 2.22
C ARG A 31 -22.60 3.30 0.70
N LEU A 32 -21.41 3.67 0.20
CA LEU A 32 -21.05 3.52 -1.22
C LEU A 32 -20.87 2.05 -1.62
N LEU A 33 -20.51 1.16 -0.69
CA LEU A 33 -20.35 -0.27 -0.96
C LEU A 33 -21.64 -0.93 -1.45
N ARG A 34 -22.83 -0.37 -1.14
CA ARG A 34 -24.10 -0.90 -1.66
C ARG A 34 -24.25 -0.73 -3.17
N VAL A 35 -23.46 0.13 -3.83
CA VAL A 35 -23.41 0.26 -5.29
C VAL A 35 -23.00 -1.07 -5.94
N PHE A 36 -22.20 -1.89 -5.26
CA PHE A 36 -21.88 -3.24 -5.73
C PHE A 36 -23.10 -4.18 -5.81
N LYS A 37 -24.26 -3.83 -5.21
CA LYS A 37 -25.52 -4.56 -5.48
C LYS A 37 -25.95 -4.49 -6.94
N LEU A 38 -25.52 -3.45 -7.68
CA LEU A 38 -25.72 -3.34 -9.13
C LEU A 38 -25.02 -4.48 -9.88
N ALA A 39 -23.99 -5.11 -9.30
CA ALA A 39 -23.37 -6.28 -9.90
C ALA A 39 -24.33 -7.48 -10.01
N LYS A 40 -25.45 -7.50 -9.25
CA LYS A 40 -26.48 -8.53 -9.39
C LYS A 40 -27.32 -8.34 -10.65
N SER A 41 -27.56 -7.09 -11.07
CA SER A 41 -28.38 -6.75 -12.24
C SER A 41 -27.56 -6.48 -13.51
N TRP A 42 -26.28 -6.12 -13.37
CA TRP A 42 -25.39 -5.82 -14.50
C TRP A 42 -24.41 -6.96 -14.78
N PRO A 43 -24.60 -7.72 -15.88
CA PRO A 43 -23.81 -8.92 -16.16
C PRO A 43 -22.32 -8.63 -16.35
N THR A 44 -21.95 -7.49 -16.93
CA THR A 44 -20.55 -7.08 -17.12
C THR A 44 -19.84 -6.84 -15.78
N LEU A 45 -20.49 -6.16 -14.84
CA LEU A 45 -19.92 -5.91 -13.51
C LEU A 45 -19.81 -7.19 -12.68
N ASN A 46 -20.81 -8.08 -12.78
CA ASN A 46 -20.76 -9.41 -12.18
C ASN A 46 -19.55 -10.21 -12.69
N LEU A 47 -19.34 -10.20 -14.01
CA LEU A 47 -18.23 -10.88 -14.65
C LEU A 47 -16.88 -10.37 -14.14
N LEU A 48 -16.69 -9.04 -14.07
CA LEU A 48 -15.45 -8.45 -13.55
C LEU A 48 -15.16 -8.87 -12.11
N ILE A 49 -16.16 -8.82 -11.22
CA ILE A 49 -16.02 -9.23 -9.81
C ILE A 49 -15.72 -10.73 -9.70
N SER A 50 -16.37 -11.55 -10.53
CA SER A 50 -16.14 -13.00 -10.58
C SER A 50 -14.71 -13.32 -11.02
N ILE A 51 -14.18 -12.61 -12.03
CA ILE A 51 -12.80 -12.76 -12.48
C ILE A 51 -11.84 -12.35 -11.36
N MET A 52 -12.03 -11.18 -10.74
CA MET A 52 -11.21 -10.72 -9.61
C MET A 52 -11.18 -11.72 -8.45
N GLY A 53 -12.32 -12.30 -8.09
CA GLY A 53 -12.40 -13.29 -7.02
C GLY A 53 -11.66 -14.59 -7.36
N ARG A 54 -11.74 -15.04 -8.62
CA ARG A 54 -11.02 -16.24 -9.10
C ARG A 54 -9.51 -16.00 -9.14
N THR A 55 -9.07 -14.82 -9.61
CA THR A 55 -7.65 -14.48 -9.67
C THR A 55 -7.05 -14.24 -8.27
N MET A 56 -7.82 -13.72 -7.30
CA MET A 56 -7.35 -13.57 -5.92
C MET A 56 -6.89 -14.88 -5.28
N GLY A 57 -7.54 -16.02 -5.59
CA GLY A 57 -7.12 -17.33 -5.07
C GLY A 57 -5.76 -17.78 -5.60
N ALA A 58 -5.50 -17.55 -6.89
CA ALA A 58 -4.22 -17.85 -7.53
C ALA A 58 -3.11 -16.85 -7.12
N LEU A 59 -3.48 -15.59 -6.90
CA LEU A 59 -2.55 -14.50 -6.57
C LEU A 59 -2.23 -14.35 -5.09
N GLY A 60 -3.06 -14.92 -4.20
CA GLY A 60 -2.94 -14.70 -2.76
C GLY A 60 -1.54 -14.99 -2.23
N ASN A 61 -0.91 -16.08 -2.69
CA ASN A 61 0.45 -16.43 -2.31
C ASN A 61 1.48 -15.39 -2.78
N LEU A 62 1.35 -14.88 -4.00
CA LEU A 62 2.28 -13.89 -4.56
C LEU A 62 2.11 -12.51 -3.91
N ILE A 63 0.87 -12.09 -3.65
CA ILE A 63 0.57 -10.87 -2.90
C ILE A 63 1.15 -10.96 -1.49
N PHE A 64 1.01 -12.12 -0.83
CA PHE A 64 1.56 -12.34 0.50
C PHE A 64 3.09 -12.23 0.51
N VAL A 65 3.78 -12.83 -0.46
CA VAL A 65 5.24 -12.68 -0.64
C VAL A 65 5.63 -11.21 -0.87
N LEU A 66 4.90 -10.50 -1.73
CA LEU A 66 5.14 -9.07 -1.96
C LEU A 66 4.99 -8.25 -0.68
N CYS A 67 3.95 -8.50 0.12
CA CYS A 67 3.75 -7.83 1.41
C CYS A 67 4.90 -8.09 2.39
N ILE A 68 5.42 -9.33 2.46
CA ILE A 68 6.58 -9.67 3.29
C ILE A 68 7.81 -8.89 2.84
N ILE A 69 8.07 -8.82 1.54
CA ILE A 69 9.22 -8.10 0.99
C ILE A 69 9.12 -6.61 1.31
N ILE A 70 7.97 -5.99 1.09
CA ILE A 70 7.74 -4.58 1.45
C ILE A 70 7.97 -4.37 2.95
N PHE A 71 7.46 -5.26 3.79
CA PHE A 71 7.63 -5.18 5.24
C PHE A 71 9.11 -5.24 5.64
N ILE A 72 9.87 -6.20 5.09
CA ILE A 72 11.30 -6.35 5.37
C ILE A 72 12.07 -5.08 4.96
N PHE A 73 11.87 -4.58 3.74
CA PHE A 73 12.53 -3.36 3.28
C PHE A 73 12.12 -2.12 4.08
N ALA A 74 10.85 -2.00 4.48
CA ALA A 74 10.37 -0.89 5.29
C ALA A 74 11.05 -0.86 6.67
N VAL A 75 11.15 -2.03 7.34
CA VAL A 75 11.82 -2.14 8.63
C VAL A 75 13.33 -1.92 8.51
N MET A 76 13.97 -2.49 7.48
CA MET A 76 15.40 -2.26 7.24
C MET A 76 15.70 -0.78 6.97
N GLY A 77 14.94 -0.13 6.09
CA GLY A 77 15.11 1.29 5.79
C GLY A 77 14.92 2.19 7.02
N MET A 78 13.92 1.87 7.86
CA MET A 78 13.69 2.57 9.12
C MET A 78 14.88 2.43 10.08
N GLN A 79 15.43 1.23 10.25
CA GLN A 79 16.57 0.99 11.16
C GLN A 79 17.87 1.61 10.64
N LEU A 80 18.11 1.56 9.32
CA LEU A 80 19.34 2.06 8.71
C LEU A 80 19.36 3.58 8.56
N PHE A 81 18.23 4.19 8.17
CA PHE A 81 18.18 5.60 7.76
C PHE A 81 17.34 6.47 8.68
N GLY A 82 16.44 5.91 9.49
CA GLY A 82 15.49 6.68 10.30
C GLY A 82 16.17 7.69 11.23
N LYS A 83 17.30 7.32 11.85
CA LYS A 83 18.08 8.23 12.71
C LYS A 83 18.72 9.36 11.91
N ASN A 84 19.25 9.09 10.73
CA ASN A 84 19.89 10.11 9.88
C ASN A 84 18.91 11.21 9.47
N TYR A 85 17.64 10.85 9.19
CA TYR A 85 16.57 11.81 8.90
C TYR A 85 16.24 12.73 10.08
N TYR A 86 16.36 12.23 11.32
CA TYR A 86 16.11 13.03 12.52
C TYR A 86 17.29 13.95 12.83
N ASP A 87 18.51 13.42 12.80
CA ASP A 87 19.72 14.13 13.21
C ASP A 87 20.17 15.18 12.19
N ASN A 88 19.79 15.05 10.91
CA ASN A 88 20.20 15.94 9.82
C ASN A 88 19.03 16.66 9.14
N VAL A 89 17.93 16.90 9.87
CA VAL A 89 16.74 17.57 9.33
C VAL A 89 17.07 18.97 8.77
N ASP A 90 18.07 19.64 9.32
CA ASP A 90 18.53 20.98 8.90
C ASP A 90 19.07 21.03 7.46
N LYS A 91 19.43 19.87 6.89
CA LYS A 91 19.89 19.78 5.49
C LYS A 91 18.74 19.95 4.49
N PHE A 92 17.49 19.73 4.92
CA PHE A 92 16.32 19.91 4.07
C PHE A 92 15.94 21.38 3.96
N PRO A 93 15.34 21.80 2.83
CA PRO A 93 14.89 23.18 2.66
C PRO A 93 13.88 23.54 3.75
N GLY A 94 14.21 24.53 4.57
CA GLY A 94 13.38 24.98 5.69
C GLY A 94 13.59 24.25 7.02
N GLY A 95 14.50 23.27 7.08
CA GLY A 95 14.74 22.49 8.32
C GLY A 95 13.53 21.65 8.75
N GLU A 96 12.63 21.36 7.83
CA GLU A 96 11.43 20.57 8.07
C GLU A 96 11.59 19.16 7.51
N MET A 97 10.99 18.17 8.18
CA MET A 97 11.03 16.80 7.71
C MET A 97 10.25 16.64 6.39
N PRO A 98 10.84 16.00 5.37
CA PRO A 98 10.14 15.76 4.12
C PRO A 98 8.96 14.83 4.34
N ARG A 99 7.93 14.97 3.50
CA ARG A 99 6.73 14.11 3.51
C ARG A 99 7.07 12.62 3.38
N TRP A 100 8.14 12.32 2.65
CA TRP A 100 8.67 10.97 2.45
C TRP A 100 9.93 10.81 3.29
N ASN A 101 9.83 10.05 4.39
CA ASN A 101 10.96 9.81 5.30
C ASN A 101 10.97 8.37 5.86
N PHE A 102 12.07 7.99 6.50
CA PHE A 102 12.24 6.68 7.14
C PHE A 102 12.07 6.71 8.67
N ILE A 103 11.47 7.75 9.26
CA ILE A 103 11.42 7.88 10.73
C ILE A 103 10.44 6.90 11.39
N ASN A 104 9.34 6.60 10.71
CA ASN A 104 8.27 5.75 11.21
C ASN A 104 8.01 4.60 10.26
N PHE A 105 7.47 3.49 10.78
CA PHE A 105 7.13 2.32 9.96
C PHE A 105 6.20 2.66 8.79
N MET A 106 5.11 3.41 9.03
CA MET A 106 4.16 3.75 7.97
C MET A 106 4.78 4.62 6.88
N HIS A 107 5.65 5.58 7.24
CA HIS A 107 6.34 6.41 6.26
C HIS A 107 7.36 5.61 5.45
N SER A 108 8.12 4.74 6.12
CA SER A 108 9.06 3.81 5.47
C SER A 108 8.35 2.84 4.52
N PHE A 109 7.20 2.31 4.94
CA PHE A 109 6.34 1.46 4.11
C PHE A 109 5.86 2.20 2.86
N MET A 110 5.39 3.44 3.02
CA MET A 110 4.94 4.27 1.90
C MET A 110 6.08 4.62 0.93
N ILE A 111 7.31 4.85 1.41
CA ILE A 111 8.48 5.02 0.52
C ILE A 111 8.74 3.75 -0.28
N VAL A 112 8.82 2.59 0.38
CA VAL A 112 9.08 1.32 -0.32
C VAL A 112 7.99 1.04 -1.34
N PHE A 113 6.73 1.32 -1.01
CA PHE A 113 5.63 1.22 -1.96
C PHE A 113 5.79 2.18 -3.16
N ARG A 114 6.15 3.45 -2.91
CA ARG A 114 6.44 4.45 -3.96
C ARG A 114 7.58 4.02 -4.89
N VAL A 115 8.62 3.41 -4.33
CA VAL A 115 9.75 2.81 -5.08
C VAL A 115 9.27 1.70 -6.01
N LEU A 116 8.38 0.82 -5.54
CA LEU A 116 7.77 -0.23 -6.36
C LEU A 116 6.88 0.32 -7.48
N CYS A 117 6.30 1.50 -7.31
CA CYS A 117 5.59 2.22 -8.38
C CYS A 117 6.53 2.87 -9.41
N GLY A 118 7.85 2.79 -9.21
CA GLY A 118 8.86 3.33 -10.13
C GLY A 118 9.45 4.68 -9.72
N GLU A 119 8.97 5.30 -8.65
CA GLU A 119 9.44 6.60 -8.16
C GLU A 119 10.48 6.45 -7.04
N TRP A 120 11.69 6.04 -7.41
CA TRP A 120 12.75 5.73 -6.44
C TRP A 120 13.86 6.78 -6.35
N ILE A 121 14.12 7.51 -7.44
CA ILE A 121 15.23 8.45 -7.55
C ILE A 121 15.11 9.58 -6.53
N GLU A 122 13.97 10.28 -6.44
CA GLU A 122 13.80 11.42 -5.51
C GLU A 122 14.02 11.00 -4.05
N SER A 123 13.40 9.90 -3.62
CA SER A 123 13.56 9.38 -2.25
C SER A 123 15.00 8.94 -1.96
N MET A 124 15.73 8.49 -2.99
CA MET A 124 17.15 8.14 -2.87
C MET A 124 18.02 9.38 -2.69
N TRP A 125 17.78 10.46 -3.45
CA TRP A 125 18.51 11.72 -3.28
C TRP A 125 18.32 12.29 -1.88
N ASP A 126 17.08 12.29 -1.37
CA ASP A 126 16.78 12.74 0.00
C ASP A 126 17.51 11.88 1.05
N CYS A 127 17.56 10.56 0.86
CA CYS A 127 18.32 9.66 1.73
C CYS A 127 19.82 9.96 1.70
N MET A 128 20.38 10.18 0.51
CA MET A 128 21.81 10.51 0.35
C MET A 128 22.17 11.88 0.90
N LEU A 129 21.25 12.83 0.92
CA LEU A 129 21.47 14.15 1.51
C LEU A 129 21.71 14.05 3.03
N VAL A 130 20.93 13.22 3.71
CA VAL A 130 21.00 13.06 5.17
C VAL A 130 21.95 11.94 5.63
N GLY A 131 22.15 10.91 4.80
CA GLY A 131 22.96 9.74 5.11
C GLY A 131 24.20 9.59 4.24
N ASP A 132 24.57 8.33 3.99
CA ASP A 132 25.77 7.95 3.26
C ASP A 132 25.42 7.28 1.90
N TRP A 133 26.46 6.90 1.17
CA TRP A 133 26.37 6.13 -0.08
C TRP A 133 25.58 4.81 0.05
N SER A 134 25.37 4.30 1.27
CA SER A 134 24.59 3.08 1.55
C SER A 134 23.11 3.18 1.13
N CYS A 135 22.58 4.38 0.93
CA CYS A 135 21.25 4.59 0.35
C CYS A 135 21.14 3.99 -1.07
N ILE A 136 22.16 4.14 -1.92
CA ILE A 136 22.12 3.66 -3.32
C ILE A 136 21.89 2.15 -3.42
N PRO A 137 22.72 1.29 -2.80
CA PRO A 137 22.51 -0.16 -2.88
C PRO A 137 21.17 -0.58 -2.26
N PHE A 138 20.67 0.11 -1.22
CA PHE A 138 19.35 -0.17 -0.66
C PHE A 138 18.22 0.08 -1.66
N PHE A 139 18.17 1.27 -2.27
CA PHE A 139 17.14 1.62 -3.24
C PHE A 139 17.23 0.76 -4.51
N LEU A 140 18.44 0.50 -5.02
CA LEU A 140 18.64 -0.38 -6.17
C LEU A 140 18.18 -1.82 -5.88
N ALA A 141 18.54 -2.37 -4.71
CA ALA A 141 18.08 -3.70 -4.31
C ALA A 141 16.56 -3.76 -4.19
N THR A 142 15.93 -2.73 -3.63
CA THR A 142 14.47 -2.63 -3.50
C THR A 142 13.79 -2.60 -4.88
N VAL A 143 14.32 -1.81 -5.82
CA VAL A 143 13.80 -1.73 -7.20
C VAL A 143 13.97 -3.07 -7.93
N VAL A 144 15.15 -3.68 -7.87
CA VAL A 144 15.43 -4.94 -8.58
C VAL A 144 14.56 -6.07 -8.02
N ILE A 145 14.59 -6.30 -6.71
CA ILE A 145 13.82 -7.38 -6.06
C ILE A 145 12.32 -7.12 -6.22
N GLY A 146 11.89 -5.88 -5.99
CA GLY A 146 10.52 -5.45 -6.12
C GLY A 146 9.95 -5.68 -7.52
N ASN A 147 10.64 -5.18 -8.54
CA ASN A 147 10.20 -5.34 -9.93
C ASN A 147 10.23 -6.79 -10.39
N LEU A 148 11.20 -7.60 -9.94
CA LEU A 148 11.21 -9.04 -10.25
C LEU A 148 9.96 -9.73 -9.69
N VAL A 149 9.55 -9.40 -8.47
CA VAL A 149 8.35 -9.97 -7.84
C VAL A 149 7.08 -9.48 -8.52
N VAL A 150 6.98 -8.18 -8.80
CA VAL A 150 5.82 -7.59 -9.50
C VAL A 150 5.69 -8.17 -10.92
N LEU A 151 6.80 -8.31 -11.64
CA LEU A 151 6.83 -8.91 -12.97
C LEU A 151 6.42 -10.39 -12.92
N ASN A 152 6.92 -11.16 -11.96
CA ASN A 152 6.49 -12.55 -11.77
C ASN A 152 4.99 -12.65 -11.45
N LEU A 153 4.44 -11.71 -10.67
CA LEU A 153 3.01 -11.65 -10.38
C LEU A 153 2.19 -11.32 -11.64
N PHE A 154 2.66 -10.40 -12.47
CA PHE A 154 2.02 -10.06 -13.74
C PHE A 154 2.07 -11.21 -14.75
N LEU A 155 3.21 -11.91 -14.87
CA LEU A 155 3.34 -13.09 -15.73
C LEU A 155 2.44 -14.22 -15.24
N ALA A 156 2.38 -14.48 -13.93
CA ALA A 156 1.50 -15.49 -13.36
C ALA A 156 0.02 -15.19 -13.69
N LEU A 157 -0.39 -13.92 -13.64
CA LEU A 157 -1.73 -13.48 -14.04
C LEU A 157 -2.05 -13.70 -15.51
N LEU A 158 -1.10 -13.42 -16.41
CA LEU A 158 -1.32 -13.56 -17.85
C LEU A 158 -1.37 -15.03 -18.29
N LEU A 159 -0.67 -15.91 -17.58
CA LEU A 159 -0.58 -17.34 -17.89
C LEU A 159 -1.67 -18.18 -17.21
N SER A 160 -2.41 -17.61 -16.25
CA SER A 160 -3.53 -18.24 -15.54
C SER A 160 -4.87 -17.95 -16.21
#